data_AF-A0A1U9ULR4-F1
#
_entry.id   AF-A0A1U9ULR4-F1
#
_cell.length_a   1.000
_cell.length_b   1.000
_cell.length_c   1.000
_cell.angle_alpha   90.00
_cell.angle_beta   90.00
_cell.angle_gamma   90.00
#
_symmetry.space_group_name_H-M   'P 1'
#
loop_
_entity.id
_entity.type
_entity.pdbx_description
1 polymer ?
#
loop_
_entity_poly.entity_id
_entity_poly.type
_entity_poly.pdbx_seq_one_letter_code
_entity_poly.pdbx_strand_id
1 'polypeptide(L)'
;MRSVLFLDIDGCAHRESQSRGDREPIQYAEGDRLLEHVRLLADLVAPYPELRIVFTASSVGVDNVGRAKEALPPWLRRSVMGSTHELSYYIDQWDGLSRFDQIVGYARVHEIQSWLALDDDNSSWPDEFQKNHVFLNCHLGLSEQRVREELANKLARLHSQEFQRVTTQHSWTQNMLAANGYIEAAGQAISEARSATEDARRMQAAKTVVLSCSAAMASAQSFRVTKTERNESLLVAFLGNGLEWSREERSAALKLLHYRVEDESKANTAPHEVSEAVSLAEAILQQARSWLANERESHGH
;
A
#
# COMPACT_ATOMS: atom_id res chain seq x y z
N MET A 1 -9.94 -9.54 -16.77
CA MET A 1 -9.67 -8.79 -15.53
C MET A 1 -9.88 -7.31 -15.82
N ARG A 2 -10.34 -6.51 -14.84
CA ARG A 2 -10.55 -5.06 -15.02
C ARG A 2 -9.25 -4.33 -14.70
N SER A 3 -8.75 -3.53 -15.64
CA SER A 3 -7.59 -2.65 -15.42
C SER A 3 -8.04 -1.35 -14.75
N VAL A 4 -7.21 -0.82 -13.86
CA VAL A 4 -7.52 0.39 -13.07
C VAL A 4 -6.47 1.47 -13.30
N LEU A 5 -6.92 2.69 -13.57
CA LEU A 5 -6.11 3.90 -13.55
C LEU A 5 -6.36 4.64 -12.23
N PHE A 6 -5.34 4.72 -11.40
CA PHE A 6 -5.29 5.65 -10.28
C PHE A 6 -4.92 7.03 -10.84
N LEU A 7 -5.79 8.00 -10.64
CA LEU A 7 -5.67 9.34 -11.19
C LEU A 7 -5.58 10.35 -10.05
N ASP A 8 -4.46 11.07 -9.97
CA ASP A 8 -4.38 12.22 -9.09
C ASP A 8 -5.31 13.32 -9.57
N ILE A 9 -6.13 13.84 -8.66
CA ILE A 9 -6.99 14.99 -8.95
C ILE A 9 -6.26 16.31 -8.67
N ASP A 10 -5.24 16.28 -7.81
CA ASP A 10 -4.34 17.39 -7.54
C ASP A 10 -3.15 17.26 -8.52
N GLY A 11 -2.70 18.34 -9.16
CA GLY A 11 -1.50 18.31 -10.04
C GLY A 11 -1.59 17.64 -11.43
N CYS A 12 -2.42 16.61 -11.64
CA CYS A 12 -2.59 16.00 -12.99
C CYS A 12 -3.69 16.67 -13.83
N ALA A 13 -4.69 17.20 -13.14
CA ALA A 13 -5.88 17.83 -13.69
C ALA A 13 -5.77 19.36 -13.80
N HIS A 14 -4.71 19.93 -13.23
CA HIS A 14 -4.59 21.37 -12.99
C HIS A 14 -3.14 21.81 -13.05
N ARG A 15 -2.89 22.97 -13.68
CA ARG A 15 -1.74 23.80 -13.31
C ARG A 15 -1.87 24.20 -11.84
N GLU A 16 -0.92 23.77 -11.02
CA GLU A 16 -0.71 24.38 -9.72
C GLU A 16 -0.38 25.87 -9.93
N SER A 17 -1.30 26.77 -9.58
CA SER A 17 -1.03 28.21 -9.62
C SER A 17 -0.05 28.54 -8.51
N GLN A 18 1.15 29.01 -8.85
CA GLN A 18 2.13 29.47 -7.86
C GLN A 18 1.53 30.58 -6.99
N SER A 19 1.09 30.22 -5.79
CA SER A 19 1.29 30.92 -4.52
C SER A 19 0.19 30.54 -3.54
N ARG A 20 0.54 29.78 -2.51
CA ARG A 20 0.33 30.14 -1.09
C ARG A 20 0.89 29.02 -0.21
N GLY A 21 1.63 29.43 0.82
CA GLY A 21 2.38 28.54 1.69
C GLY A 21 1.50 27.49 2.37
N ASP A 22 2.16 26.42 2.80
CA ASP A 22 1.65 25.24 3.46
C ASP A 22 0.33 25.45 4.24
N ARG A 23 -0.71 24.70 3.84
CA ARG A 23 -1.98 24.42 4.56
C ARG A 23 -3.20 25.33 4.32
N GLU A 24 -3.37 25.93 3.16
CA GLU A 24 -4.69 26.47 2.78
C GLU A 24 -5.42 25.57 1.75
N PRO A 25 -6.75 25.37 1.87
CA PRO A 25 -7.53 24.71 0.83
C PRO A 25 -7.36 25.41 -0.52
N ILE A 26 -7.18 24.64 -1.59
CA ILE A 26 -7.07 25.15 -2.97
C ILE A 26 -8.32 25.99 -3.28
N GLN A 27 -8.17 27.32 -3.28
CA GLN A 27 -9.19 28.24 -3.75
C GLN A 27 -8.99 28.47 -5.26
N TYR A 28 -9.83 27.82 -6.06
CA TYR A 28 -9.86 28.02 -7.52
C TYR A 28 -10.14 29.49 -7.84
N ALA A 29 -9.30 30.14 -8.64
CA ALA A 29 -9.59 31.50 -9.10
C ALA A 29 -10.79 31.46 -10.06
N GLU A 30 -11.52 32.58 -10.15
CA GLU A 30 -12.68 32.69 -11.03
C GLU A 30 -12.21 32.59 -12.50
N GLY A 31 -12.39 31.40 -13.10
CA GLY A 31 -11.92 31.07 -14.45
C GLY A 31 -11.01 29.84 -14.56
N ASP A 32 -10.48 29.33 -13.43
CA ASP A 32 -9.71 28.09 -13.41
C ASP A 32 -10.62 26.90 -13.71
N ARG A 33 -10.31 26.17 -14.79
CA ARG A 33 -11.09 24.98 -15.17
C ARG A 33 -10.59 23.78 -14.38
N LEU A 34 -11.51 23.18 -13.62
CA LEU A 34 -11.33 21.83 -13.10
C LEU A 34 -11.02 20.87 -14.25
N LEU A 35 -9.91 20.11 -14.15
CA LEU A 35 -9.46 19.17 -15.18
C LEU A 35 -9.23 19.84 -16.55
N GLU A 36 -8.32 20.81 -16.64
CA GLU A 36 -8.00 21.51 -17.91
C GLU A 36 -7.62 20.52 -19.04
N HIS A 37 -7.04 19.39 -18.67
CA HIS A 37 -6.62 18.32 -19.56
C HIS A 37 -7.63 17.16 -19.69
N VAL A 38 -8.88 17.33 -19.23
CA VAL A 38 -9.88 16.23 -19.24
C VAL A 38 -10.10 15.65 -20.63
N ARG A 39 -10.03 16.49 -21.68
CA ARG A 39 -10.18 16.03 -23.07
C ARG A 39 -9.01 15.16 -23.51
N LEU A 40 -7.78 15.54 -23.15
CA LEU A 40 -6.59 14.75 -23.44
C LEU A 40 -6.64 13.39 -22.72
N LEU A 41 -7.03 13.39 -21.44
CA LEU A 41 -7.25 12.15 -20.69
C LEU A 41 -8.31 11.28 -21.37
N ALA A 42 -9.45 11.87 -21.72
CA ALA A 42 -10.56 11.18 -22.38
C ALA A 42 -10.12 10.56 -23.72
N ASP A 43 -9.34 11.27 -24.53
CA ASP A 43 -8.83 10.77 -25.80
C ASP A 43 -7.84 9.60 -25.60
N LEU A 44 -6.97 9.68 -24.60
CA LEU A 44 -5.99 8.64 -24.27
C LEU A 44 -6.64 7.36 -23.73
N VAL A 45 -7.73 7.47 -22.98
CA VAL A 45 -8.41 6.32 -22.36
C VAL A 45 -9.58 5.78 -23.20
N ALA A 46 -10.07 6.53 -24.19
CA ALA A 46 -11.15 6.11 -25.10
C ALA A 46 -10.92 4.73 -25.76
N PRO A 47 -9.69 4.32 -26.12
CA PRO A 47 -9.44 2.97 -26.65
C PRO A 47 -9.68 1.83 -25.65
N TYR A 48 -9.84 2.12 -24.36
CA TYR A 48 -9.89 1.13 -23.27
C TYR A 48 -11.22 1.23 -22.48
N PRO A 49 -12.36 0.85 -23.07
CA PRO A 49 -13.69 1.04 -22.46
C PRO A 49 -13.90 0.28 -21.15
N GLU A 50 -13.12 -0.77 -20.90
CA GLU A 50 -13.11 -1.56 -19.66
C GLU A 50 -12.24 -0.96 -18.55
N LEU A 51 -11.45 0.07 -18.85
CA LEU A 51 -10.62 0.77 -17.88
C LEU A 51 -11.52 1.42 -16.82
N ARG A 52 -11.16 1.20 -15.56
CA ARG A 52 -11.79 1.84 -14.41
C ARG A 52 -10.88 2.91 -13.83
N ILE A 53 -11.47 3.91 -13.19
CA ILE A 53 -10.74 5.01 -12.59
C ILE A 53 -10.96 5.00 -11.08
N VAL A 54 -9.88 5.20 -10.32
CA VAL A 54 -9.91 5.48 -8.89
C VAL A 54 -9.20 6.80 -8.69
N PHE A 55 -9.80 7.73 -7.98
CA PHE A 55 -9.14 9.00 -7.68
C PHE A 55 -8.19 8.88 -6.49
N THR A 56 -7.03 9.49 -6.61
CA THR A 56 -6.09 9.74 -5.53
C THR A 56 -6.08 11.24 -5.24
N ALA A 57 -5.91 11.61 -3.97
CA ALA A 57 -5.96 13.01 -3.53
C ALA A 57 -5.15 13.22 -2.27
N SER A 58 -4.47 14.36 -2.18
CA SER A 58 -3.74 14.80 -0.99
C SER A 58 -4.70 15.50 -0.05
N SER A 59 -5.31 14.73 0.87
CA SER A 59 -6.27 15.14 1.91
C SER A 59 -6.57 16.64 2.09
N VAL A 60 -7.36 17.21 1.17
CA VAL A 60 -8.19 18.40 1.38
C VAL A 60 -9.45 18.27 0.52
N GLY A 61 -10.44 17.54 1.05
CA GLY A 61 -11.84 17.64 0.64
C GLY A 61 -12.37 16.48 -0.20
N VAL A 62 -13.22 15.65 0.42
CA VAL A 62 -14.22 14.79 -0.25
C VAL A 62 -15.02 15.58 -1.32
N ASP A 63 -15.17 16.88 -1.13
CA ASP A 63 -15.79 17.81 -2.06
C ASP A 63 -15.07 17.89 -3.42
N ASN A 64 -13.74 17.70 -3.46
CA ASN A 64 -12.97 17.71 -4.70
C ASN A 64 -13.20 16.45 -5.53
N VAL A 65 -13.46 15.30 -4.90
CA VAL A 65 -13.79 14.04 -5.59
C VAL A 65 -15.11 14.16 -6.36
N GLY A 66 -16.13 14.74 -5.72
CA GLY A 66 -17.44 14.98 -6.36
C GLY A 66 -17.31 15.90 -7.57
N ARG A 67 -16.62 17.04 -7.40
CA ARG A 67 -16.39 18.02 -8.47
C ARG A 67 -15.53 17.45 -9.60
N ALA A 68 -14.47 16.71 -9.29
CA ALA A 68 -13.62 16.04 -10.27
C ALA A 68 -14.42 15.05 -11.12
N LYS A 69 -15.27 14.24 -10.47
CA LYS A 69 -16.17 13.30 -11.15
C LYS A 69 -17.14 14.02 -12.08
N GLU A 70 -17.70 15.15 -11.66
CA GLU A 70 -18.63 15.96 -12.47
C GLU A 70 -17.96 16.62 -13.69
N ALA A 71 -16.69 16.98 -13.60
CA ALA A 71 -15.95 17.55 -14.72
C ALA A 71 -15.56 16.51 -15.79
N LEU A 72 -15.63 15.20 -15.50
CA LEU A 72 -15.41 14.15 -16.50
C LEU A 72 -16.57 14.05 -17.52
N PRO A 73 -16.26 13.71 -18.79
CA PRO A 73 -17.28 13.31 -19.76
C PRO A 73 -18.18 12.19 -19.23
N PRO A 74 -19.49 12.15 -19.59
CA PRO A 74 -20.43 11.22 -19.00
C PRO A 74 -20.03 9.74 -19.06
N TRP A 75 -19.34 9.33 -20.13
CA TRP A 75 -18.87 7.96 -20.28
C TRP A 75 -17.71 7.64 -19.33
N LEU A 76 -16.77 8.57 -19.15
CA LEU A 76 -15.62 8.41 -18.28
C LEU A 76 -16.03 8.52 -16.80
N ARG A 77 -17.01 9.37 -16.50
CA ARG A 77 -17.63 9.47 -15.17
C ARG A 77 -18.19 8.13 -14.69
N ARG A 78 -18.77 7.33 -15.60
CA ARG A 78 -19.28 5.98 -15.30
C ARG A 78 -18.17 4.95 -15.05
N SER A 79 -16.94 5.25 -15.46
CA SER A 79 -15.78 4.40 -15.19
C SER A 79 -15.13 4.67 -13.83
N VAL A 80 -15.50 5.76 -13.15
CA VAL A 80 -15.00 6.08 -11.80
C VAL A 80 -15.64 5.15 -10.77
N MET A 81 -14.81 4.35 -10.10
CA MET A 81 -15.20 3.39 -9.08
C MET A 81 -15.25 4.00 -7.68
N GLY A 82 -14.37 4.94 -7.37
CA GLY A 82 -14.22 5.48 -6.03
C GLY A 82 -12.95 6.32 -5.87
N SER A 83 -12.52 6.48 -4.63
CA SER A 83 -11.26 7.15 -4.27
C SER A 83 -10.48 6.36 -3.22
N THR A 84 -9.14 6.45 -3.27
CA THR A 84 -8.27 5.87 -2.22
C THR A 84 -8.60 6.41 -0.84
N HIS A 85 -9.11 7.64 -0.74
CA HIS A 85 -9.52 8.26 0.51
C HIS A 85 -10.64 7.49 1.25
N GLU A 86 -11.38 6.60 0.59
CA GLU A 86 -12.35 5.71 1.24
C GLU A 86 -11.72 4.80 2.31
N LEU A 87 -10.42 4.52 2.18
CA LEU A 87 -9.68 3.75 3.19
C LEU A 87 -9.25 4.58 4.40
N SER A 88 -9.30 5.92 4.33
CA SER A 88 -8.92 6.79 5.44
C SER A 88 -9.81 6.60 6.69
N TYR A 89 -11.04 6.14 6.50
CA TYR A 89 -11.96 5.83 7.60
C TYR A 89 -11.52 4.62 8.44
N TYR A 90 -10.65 3.77 7.90
CA TYR A 90 -10.25 2.49 8.50
C TYR A 90 -8.75 2.42 8.81
N ILE A 91 -7.98 3.41 8.37
CA ILE A 91 -6.52 3.43 8.50
C ILE A 91 -6.11 4.66 9.29
N ASP A 92 -5.61 4.43 10.51
CA ASP A 92 -5.01 5.47 11.33
C ASP A 92 -3.83 6.12 10.59
N GLN A 93 -3.71 7.45 10.68
CA GLN A 93 -2.65 8.22 10.04
C GLN A 93 -2.60 8.07 8.50
N TRP A 94 -3.75 7.92 7.83
CA TRP A 94 -3.85 7.91 6.36
C TRP A 94 -3.05 9.03 5.69
N ASP A 95 -3.09 10.23 6.25
CA ASP A 95 -2.36 11.40 5.74
C ASP A 95 -0.83 11.28 5.85
N GLY A 96 -0.34 10.35 6.65
CA GLY A 96 1.09 10.05 6.79
C GLY A 96 1.58 8.98 5.81
N LEU A 97 0.70 8.35 5.03
CA LEU A 97 1.07 7.37 4.01
C LEU A 97 1.58 8.06 2.75
N SER A 98 2.59 7.47 2.11
CA SER A 98 2.99 7.90 0.76
C SER A 98 1.88 7.63 -0.25
N ARG A 99 1.90 8.35 -1.38
CA ARG A 99 0.92 8.11 -2.46
C ARG A 99 0.94 6.67 -2.95
N PHE A 100 2.14 6.11 -3.08
CA PHE A 100 2.34 4.70 -3.40
C PHE A 100 1.63 3.78 -2.40
N ASP A 101 1.81 4.00 -1.09
CA ASP A 101 1.20 3.16 -0.04
C ASP A 101 -0.35 3.23 -0.08
N GLN A 102 -0.91 4.42 -0.33
CA GLN A 102 -2.35 4.60 -0.48
C GLN A 102 -2.92 3.83 -1.68
N ILE A 103 -2.25 3.90 -2.83
CA ILE A 103 -2.64 3.18 -4.05
C ILE A 103 -2.56 1.68 -3.86
N VAL A 104 -1.44 1.18 -3.31
CA VAL A 104 -1.25 -0.26 -3.06
C VAL A 104 -2.27 -0.77 -2.04
N GLY A 105 -2.54 0.00 -0.98
CA GLY A 105 -3.58 -0.32 0.00
C GLY A 105 -4.95 -0.49 -0.65
N TYR A 106 -5.35 0.46 -1.49
CA TYR A 106 -6.61 0.38 -2.23
C TYR A 106 -6.65 -0.79 -3.22
N ALA A 107 -5.59 -0.95 -4.02
CA ALA A 107 -5.50 -2.04 -4.98
C ALA A 107 -5.66 -3.40 -4.28
N ARG A 108 -5.08 -3.55 -3.08
CA ARG A 108 -5.19 -4.77 -2.29
C ARG A 108 -6.60 -5.03 -1.76
N VAL A 109 -7.22 -4.05 -1.09
CA VAL A 109 -8.57 -4.21 -0.51
C VAL A 109 -9.60 -4.58 -1.58
N HIS A 110 -9.39 -4.11 -2.80
CA HIS A 110 -10.29 -4.34 -3.93
C HIS A 110 -9.80 -5.43 -4.91
N GLU A 111 -8.76 -6.20 -4.56
CA GLU A 111 -8.21 -7.30 -5.37
C GLU A 111 -7.81 -6.88 -6.81
N ILE A 112 -7.32 -5.65 -6.97
CA ILE A 112 -6.90 -5.07 -8.24
C ILE A 112 -5.45 -5.48 -8.54
N GLN A 113 -5.29 -6.33 -9.55
CA GLN A 113 -3.98 -6.83 -9.96
C GLN A 113 -3.34 -6.06 -11.14
N SER A 114 -4.18 -5.37 -11.92
CA SER A 114 -3.76 -4.65 -13.12
C SER A 114 -4.06 -3.18 -12.95
N TRP A 115 -3.03 -2.39 -12.61
CA TRP A 115 -3.19 -0.97 -12.36
C TRP A 115 -2.05 -0.12 -12.90
N LEU A 116 -2.35 1.16 -13.11
CA LEU A 116 -1.43 2.23 -13.50
C LEU A 116 -1.78 3.48 -12.69
N ALA A 117 -0.79 4.24 -12.24
CA ALA A 117 -0.97 5.52 -11.58
C ALA A 117 -0.51 6.65 -12.49
N LEU A 118 -1.31 7.69 -12.62
CA LEU A 118 -0.93 8.97 -13.22
C LEU A 118 -0.92 9.99 -12.08
N ASP A 119 0.28 10.40 -11.68
CA ASP A 119 0.48 11.10 -10.41
C ASP A 119 1.74 11.98 -10.48
N ASP A 120 1.71 13.14 -9.81
CA ASP A 120 2.84 14.07 -9.71
C ASP A 120 3.68 13.85 -8.44
N ASP A 121 3.32 12.88 -7.60
CA ASP A 121 4.16 12.37 -6.52
C ASP A 121 5.02 11.20 -7.01
N ASN A 122 6.34 11.38 -7.00
CA ASN A 122 7.33 10.32 -7.25
C ASN A 122 8.11 9.91 -5.99
N SER A 123 7.66 10.32 -4.80
CA SER A 123 8.26 9.93 -3.54
C SER A 123 7.91 8.50 -3.18
N SER A 124 8.88 7.77 -2.61
CA SER A 124 8.68 6.41 -2.06
C SER A 124 8.23 5.33 -3.05
N TRP A 125 8.27 5.56 -4.36
CA TRP A 125 8.00 4.53 -5.38
C TRP A 125 9.17 3.54 -5.51
N PRO A 126 8.98 2.24 -5.22
CA PRO A 126 10.02 1.25 -5.43
C PRO A 126 10.31 1.03 -6.92
N ASP A 127 11.56 0.70 -7.26
CA ASP A 127 12.01 0.52 -8.65
C ASP A 127 11.16 -0.49 -9.44
N GLU A 128 10.66 -1.57 -8.84
CA GLU A 128 9.84 -2.54 -9.59
C GLU A 128 8.46 -2.03 -9.97
N PHE A 129 7.98 -0.98 -9.28
CA PHE A 129 6.68 -0.36 -9.53
C PHE A 129 6.77 0.85 -10.47
N GLN A 130 7.95 1.20 -10.96
CA GLN A 130 8.13 2.23 -12.00
C GLN A 130 7.36 1.91 -13.30
N LYS A 131 7.08 0.63 -13.56
CA LYS A 131 6.22 0.21 -14.68
C LYS A 131 4.74 0.58 -14.48
N ASN A 132 4.31 0.79 -13.23
CA ASN A 132 2.95 1.09 -12.81
C ASN A 132 2.72 2.58 -12.50
N HIS A 133 3.69 3.47 -12.75
CA HIS A 133 3.59 4.90 -12.46
C HIS A 133 3.94 5.75 -13.68
N VAL A 134 3.14 6.74 -14.02
CA VAL A 134 3.47 7.80 -14.96
C VAL A 134 3.66 9.07 -14.15
N PHE A 135 4.91 9.41 -13.89
CA PHE A 135 5.27 10.65 -13.22
C PHE A 135 5.09 11.84 -14.15
N LEU A 136 4.40 12.87 -13.67
CA LEU A 136 4.22 14.12 -14.41
C LEU A 136 4.62 15.35 -13.60
N ASN A 137 4.84 16.45 -14.30
CA ASN A 137 5.10 17.74 -13.68
C ASN A 137 3.77 18.43 -13.33
N CYS A 138 3.57 18.81 -12.06
CA CYS A 138 2.35 19.46 -11.56
C CYS A 138 1.95 20.76 -12.28
N HIS A 139 2.88 21.44 -12.97
CA HIS A 139 2.60 22.67 -13.74
C HIS A 139 2.31 22.41 -15.22
N LEU A 140 2.61 21.21 -15.73
CA LEU A 140 2.39 20.85 -17.13
C LEU A 140 1.29 19.79 -17.27
N GLY A 141 1.13 18.87 -16.32
CA GLY A 141 0.12 17.82 -16.41
C GLY A 141 0.27 17.01 -17.71
N LEU A 142 -0.88 16.70 -18.31
CA LEU A 142 -0.96 16.05 -19.61
C LEU A 142 -0.64 16.97 -20.81
N SER A 143 -0.30 18.24 -20.61
CA SER A 143 0.20 19.09 -21.71
C SER A 143 1.59 18.65 -22.19
N GLU A 144 2.35 17.93 -21.36
CA GLU A 144 3.65 17.37 -21.71
C GLU A 144 3.52 16.17 -22.65
N GLN A 145 4.16 16.24 -23.83
CA GLN A 145 4.11 15.16 -24.82
C GLN A 145 4.69 13.84 -24.29
N ARG A 146 5.81 13.90 -23.55
CA ARG A 146 6.43 12.74 -22.91
C ARG A 146 5.44 11.97 -22.03
N VAL A 147 4.68 12.68 -21.18
CA VAL A 147 3.68 12.08 -20.29
C VAL A 147 2.59 11.38 -21.10
N ARG A 148 2.08 12.03 -22.16
CA ARG A 148 1.06 11.42 -23.02
C ARG A 148 1.55 10.16 -23.72
N GLU A 149 2.78 10.18 -24.25
CA GLU A 149 3.40 9.03 -24.89
C GLU A 149 3.64 7.88 -23.90
N GLU A 150 4.16 8.20 -22.72
CA GLU A 150 4.40 7.22 -21.66
C GLU A 150 3.08 6.59 -21.16
N LEU A 151 2.05 7.42 -20.92
CA LEU A 151 0.73 6.97 -20.52
C LEU A 151 0.09 6.08 -21.59
N ALA A 152 0.13 6.48 -22.86
CA ALA A 152 -0.39 5.67 -23.96
C ALA A 152 0.31 4.31 -24.03
N ASN A 153 1.65 4.29 -23.93
CA ASN A 153 2.44 3.05 -23.95
C ASN A 153 2.12 2.14 -22.76
N LYS A 154 2.01 2.69 -21.55
CA LYS A 154 1.71 1.91 -20.34
C LYS A 154 0.26 1.41 -20.33
N LEU A 155 -0.71 2.19 -20.81
CA LEU A 155 -2.09 1.73 -20.99
C LEU A 155 -2.17 0.59 -22.02
N ALA A 156 -1.49 0.71 -23.16
CA ALA A 156 -1.44 -0.37 -24.15
C ALA A 156 -0.86 -1.67 -23.56
N ARG A 157 0.19 -1.58 -22.74
CA ARG A 157 0.77 -2.73 -22.03
C ARG A 157 -0.19 -3.30 -20.98
N LEU A 158 -0.87 -2.45 -20.22
CA LEU A 158 -1.83 -2.85 -19.20
C LEU A 158 -2.99 -3.68 -19.78
N HIS A 159 -3.33 -3.42 -21.05
CA HIS A 159 -4.37 -4.12 -21.80
C HIS A 159 -3.84 -5.21 -22.74
N SER A 160 -2.53 -5.48 -22.77
CA SER A 160 -1.96 -6.57 -23.57
C SER A 160 -2.07 -7.91 -22.83
N GLN A 161 -2.37 -8.98 -23.57
CA GLN A 161 -2.56 -10.34 -23.01
C GLN A 161 -1.27 -10.93 -22.38
N GLU A 162 -0.10 -10.42 -22.77
CA GLU A 162 1.22 -10.89 -22.31
C GLU A 162 1.57 -10.33 -20.92
N PHE A 163 1.18 -9.08 -20.62
CA PHE A 163 1.40 -8.46 -19.31
C PHE A 163 0.55 -9.11 -18.21
N GLN A 164 -0.64 -9.61 -18.57
CA GLN A 164 -1.54 -10.32 -17.65
C GLN A 164 -1.04 -11.72 -17.26
N ARG A 165 -0.10 -12.32 -18.03
CA ARG A 165 0.46 -13.67 -17.77
C ARG A 165 1.86 -13.67 -17.15
N VAL A 166 2.73 -12.72 -17.53
CA VAL A 166 4.14 -12.70 -17.07
C VAL A 166 4.29 -12.09 -15.67
N THR A 167 3.40 -11.18 -15.28
CA THR A 167 3.52 -10.44 -14.00
C THR A 167 3.20 -11.30 -12.79
N THR A 168 2.33 -12.30 -12.92
CA THR A 168 1.91 -13.16 -11.80
C THR A 168 2.97 -14.19 -11.42
N GLN A 169 3.67 -14.78 -12.39
CA GLN A 169 4.61 -15.88 -12.12
C GLN A 169 6.02 -15.41 -11.71
N HIS A 170 6.55 -14.33 -12.30
CA HIS A 170 7.86 -13.80 -11.91
C HIS A 170 7.82 -13.07 -10.55
N SER A 171 6.69 -12.45 -10.22
CA SER A 171 6.47 -11.80 -8.92
C SER A 171 6.43 -12.82 -7.79
N TRP A 172 5.71 -13.94 -7.95
CA TRP A 172 5.52 -14.93 -6.89
C TRP A 172 6.84 -15.55 -6.41
N THR A 173 7.73 -15.97 -7.33
CA THR A 173 9.00 -16.61 -6.95
C THR A 173 9.91 -15.66 -6.16
N GLN A 174 10.00 -14.39 -6.56
CA GLN A 174 10.80 -13.39 -5.82
C GLN A 174 10.17 -13.06 -4.46
N ASN A 175 8.86 -12.93 -4.42
CA ASN A 175 8.08 -12.69 -3.21
C ASN A 175 8.25 -13.82 -2.19
N MET A 176 8.22 -15.07 -2.65
CA MET A 176 8.46 -16.23 -1.80
C MET A 176 9.91 -16.34 -1.32
N LEU A 177 10.88 -15.95 -2.14
CA LEU A 177 12.28 -15.89 -1.72
C LEU A 177 12.46 -14.86 -0.59
N ALA A 178 11.87 -13.67 -0.73
CA ALA A 178 11.88 -12.66 0.33
C ALA A 178 11.14 -13.15 1.59
N ALA A 179 9.97 -13.77 1.43
CA ALA A 179 9.22 -14.34 2.54
C ALA A 179 10.04 -15.37 3.34
N ASN A 180 10.80 -16.23 2.65
CA ASN A 180 11.67 -17.21 3.29
C ASN A 180 12.78 -16.55 4.10
N GLY A 181 13.43 -15.51 3.58
CA GLY A 181 14.45 -14.77 4.33
C GLY A 181 13.91 -14.17 5.63
N TYR A 182 12.68 -13.66 5.62
CA TYR A 182 12.02 -13.17 6.84
C TYR A 182 11.68 -14.30 7.82
N ILE A 183 11.23 -15.47 7.35
CA ILE A 183 10.99 -16.64 8.23
C ILE A 183 12.28 -17.16 8.87
N GLU A 184 13.40 -17.13 8.14
CA GLU A 184 14.71 -17.49 8.70
C GLU A 184 15.14 -16.50 9.79
N ALA A 185 15.00 -15.20 9.55
CA ALA A 185 15.26 -14.16 10.55
C ALA A 185 14.39 -14.33 11.80
N ALA A 186 13.10 -14.65 11.63
CA ALA A 186 12.20 -14.97 12.75
C ALA A 186 12.68 -16.22 13.52
N GLY A 187 13.18 -17.25 12.83
CA GLY A 187 13.75 -18.45 13.44
C GLY A 187 15.02 -18.18 14.27
N GLN A 188 15.85 -17.25 13.84
CA GLN A 188 17.01 -16.80 14.62
C GLN A 188 16.57 -16.00 15.84
N ALA A 189 15.67 -15.03 15.66
CA ALA A 189 15.14 -14.19 16.73
C ALA A 189 14.45 -15.02 17.82
N ILE A 190 13.69 -16.06 17.47
CA ILE A 190 13.05 -16.90 18.49
C ILE A 190 14.06 -17.75 19.27
N SER A 191 15.16 -18.15 18.63
CA SER A 191 16.26 -18.84 19.33
C SER A 191 16.94 -17.91 20.33
N GLU A 192 17.11 -16.64 19.99
CA GLU A 192 17.60 -15.60 20.90
C GLU A 192 16.61 -15.35 22.06
N ALA A 193 15.31 -15.24 21.77
CA ALA A 193 14.27 -15.01 22.77
C ALA A 193 14.20 -16.12 23.85
N ARG A 194 14.56 -17.35 23.48
CA ARG A 194 14.64 -18.51 24.38
C ARG A 194 15.92 -18.56 25.21
N SER A 195 17.04 -18.10 24.65
CA SER A 195 18.38 -18.31 25.22
C SER A 195 18.95 -17.08 25.94
N ALA A 196 18.46 -15.88 25.63
CA ALA A 196 18.89 -14.66 26.31
C ALA A 196 18.51 -14.70 27.80
N THR A 197 19.41 -14.20 28.64
CA THR A 197 19.23 -14.13 30.10
C THR A 197 18.53 -12.86 30.55
N GLU A 198 18.54 -11.82 29.72
CA GLU A 198 17.94 -10.52 30.00
C GLU A 198 16.53 -10.43 29.44
N ASP A 199 15.56 -10.13 30.30
CA ASP A 199 14.14 -10.06 29.91
C ASP A 199 13.86 -9.01 28.83
N ALA A 200 14.52 -7.84 28.88
CA ALA A 200 14.41 -6.83 27.84
C ALA A 200 14.87 -7.35 26.47
N ARG A 201 15.96 -8.13 26.45
CA ARG A 201 16.51 -8.73 25.22
C ARG A 201 15.59 -9.83 24.69
N ARG A 202 15.01 -10.65 25.57
CA ARG A 202 14.01 -11.67 25.20
C ARG A 202 12.75 -11.04 24.62
N MET A 203 12.27 -9.95 25.21
CA MET A 203 11.10 -9.19 24.73
C MET A 203 11.37 -8.56 23.37
N GLN A 204 12.55 -7.97 23.17
CA GLN A 204 12.95 -7.39 21.89
C GLN A 204 13.08 -8.46 20.78
N ALA A 205 13.64 -9.63 21.13
CA ALA A 205 13.73 -10.75 20.21
C ALA A 205 12.33 -11.30 19.86
N ALA A 206 11.42 -11.43 20.84
CA ALA A 206 10.02 -11.81 20.59
C ALA A 206 9.29 -10.79 19.68
N LYS A 207 9.49 -9.48 19.90
CA LYS A 207 8.98 -8.43 19.00
C LYS A 207 9.51 -8.61 17.56
N THR A 208 10.79 -8.94 17.43
CA THR A 208 11.44 -9.15 16.13
C THR A 208 10.82 -10.33 15.37
N VAL A 209 10.48 -11.42 16.06
CA VAL A 209 9.76 -12.57 15.48
C VAL A 209 8.43 -12.12 14.86
N VAL A 210 7.63 -11.34 15.59
CA VAL A 210 6.31 -10.87 15.11
C VAL A 210 6.46 -9.98 13.87
N LEU A 211 7.42 -9.04 13.89
CA LEU A 211 7.70 -8.17 12.74
C LEU A 211 8.16 -8.96 11.51
N SER A 212 9.07 -9.91 11.70
CA SER A 212 9.57 -10.75 10.62
C SER A 212 8.49 -11.66 10.03
N CYS A 213 7.63 -12.27 10.86
CA CYS A 213 6.52 -13.09 10.36
C CYS A 213 5.52 -12.24 9.56
N SER A 214 5.22 -11.04 10.04
CA SER A 214 4.36 -10.08 9.32
C SER A 214 4.96 -9.72 7.95
N ALA A 215 6.26 -9.42 7.91
CA ALA A 215 6.97 -9.11 6.68
C ALA A 215 7.02 -10.30 5.69
N ALA A 216 7.13 -11.52 6.21
CA ALA A 216 7.11 -12.73 5.40
C ALA A 216 5.74 -12.93 4.72
N MET A 217 4.66 -12.87 5.50
CA MET A 217 3.30 -13.03 4.99
C MET A 217 2.94 -11.93 4.00
N ALA A 218 3.34 -10.71 4.30
CA ALA A 218 3.17 -9.60 3.40
C ALA A 218 3.93 -9.83 2.08
N SER A 219 5.21 -10.20 2.14
CA SER A 219 6.01 -10.48 0.93
C SER A 219 5.36 -11.54 0.05
N ALA A 220 4.90 -12.65 0.61
CA ALA A 220 4.23 -13.73 -0.12
C ALA A 220 2.93 -13.30 -0.82
N GLN A 221 2.15 -12.37 -0.23
CA GLN A 221 0.95 -11.80 -0.85
C GLN A 221 1.25 -10.71 -1.90
N SER A 222 2.50 -10.60 -2.36
CA SER A 222 2.97 -9.51 -3.24
C SER A 222 2.94 -8.11 -2.62
N PHE A 223 3.03 -8.05 -1.29
CA PHE A 223 3.15 -6.80 -0.55
C PHE A 223 4.62 -6.55 -0.20
N ARG A 224 5.21 -5.48 -0.74
CA ARG A 224 6.49 -4.99 -0.24
C ARG A 224 6.23 -4.10 0.97
N VAL A 225 6.55 -4.63 2.16
CA VAL A 225 6.62 -3.82 3.38
C VAL A 225 7.80 -2.86 3.19
N THR A 226 7.53 -1.59 2.95
CA THR A 226 8.56 -0.56 3.06
C THR A 226 9.03 -0.51 4.51
N LYS A 227 10.36 -0.54 4.66
CA LYS A 227 11.08 -0.63 5.93
C LYS A 227 11.06 0.73 6.64
N THR A 228 9.87 1.27 6.89
CA THR A 228 9.66 2.45 7.71
C THR A 228 9.05 2.02 9.03
N GLU A 229 9.68 2.44 10.12
CA GLU A 229 9.50 2.00 11.50
C GLU A 229 8.12 2.33 12.12
N ARG A 230 7.08 2.57 11.30
CA ARG A 230 5.72 2.96 11.74
C ARG A 230 4.57 2.13 11.16
N ASN A 231 4.86 1.05 10.44
CA ASN A 231 3.84 0.13 9.90
C ASN A 231 3.37 -0.98 10.87
N GLU A 232 3.68 -0.90 12.17
CA GLU A 232 3.39 -1.96 13.15
C GLU A 232 1.89 -2.37 13.17
N SER A 233 0.97 -1.40 13.08
CA SER A 233 -0.48 -1.68 13.04
C SER A 233 -0.95 -2.34 11.73
N LEU A 234 -0.37 -1.94 10.59
CA LEU A 234 -0.64 -2.55 9.29
C LEU A 234 -0.10 -3.99 9.22
N LEU A 235 1.08 -4.22 9.80
CA LEU A 235 1.68 -5.54 9.91
C LEU A 235 0.81 -6.50 10.75
N VAL A 236 0.18 -6.03 11.83
CA VAL A 236 -0.80 -6.82 12.60
C VAL A 236 -2.08 -7.09 11.83
N ALA A 237 -2.61 -6.10 11.11
CA ALA A 237 -3.78 -6.32 10.27
C ALA A 237 -3.52 -7.42 9.22
N PHE A 238 -2.28 -7.52 8.71
CA PHE A 238 -1.90 -8.57 7.76
C PHE A 238 -1.76 -9.94 8.40
N LEU A 239 -1.20 -10.03 9.60
CA LEU A 239 -1.25 -11.29 10.36
C LEU A 239 -2.71 -11.71 10.62
N GLY A 240 -3.60 -10.77 10.99
CA GLY A 240 -5.00 -11.05 11.29
C GLY A 240 -5.87 -11.47 10.10
N ASN A 241 -5.47 -11.17 8.86
CA ASN A 241 -6.18 -11.57 7.64
C ASN A 241 -5.80 -12.98 7.15
N GLY A 242 -4.64 -13.50 7.56
CA GLY A 242 -4.17 -14.84 7.19
C GLY A 242 -4.21 -15.86 8.33
N LEU A 243 -4.41 -15.41 9.57
CA LEU A 243 -4.35 -16.24 10.78
C LEU A 243 -5.64 -16.17 11.60
N GLU A 244 -6.11 -17.32 12.07
CA GLU A 244 -7.24 -17.42 12.99
C GLU A 244 -6.78 -17.04 14.41
N TRP A 245 -6.92 -15.77 14.77
CA TRP A 245 -6.55 -15.27 16.10
C TRP A 245 -7.77 -15.00 16.97
N SER A 246 -7.68 -15.40 18.24
CA SER A 246 -8.54 -14.89 19.31
C SER A 246 -8.34 -13.40 19.54
N ARG A 247 -9.28 -12.77 20.26
CA ARG A 247 -9.21 -11.35 20.60
C ARG A 247 -8.03 -11.07 21.54
N GLU A 248 -7.73 -12.03 22.40
CA GLU A 248 -6.66 -12.00 23.38
C GLU A 248 -5.27 -12.04 22.70
N GLU A 249 -5.08 -12.94 21.72
CA GLU A 249 -3.82 -13.03 20.95
C GLU A 249 -3.56 -11.76 20.13
N ARG A 250 -4.60 -11.19 19.50
CA ARG A 250 -4.52 -9.89 18.81
C ARG A 250 -4.05 -8.79 19.75
N SER A 251 -4.64 -8.72 20.94
CA SER A 251 -4.29 -7.72 21.94
C SER A 251 -2.85 -7.89 22.43
N ALA A 252 -2.41 -9.12 22.69
CA ALA A 252 -1.06 -9.41 23.15
C ALA A 252 0.00 -9.09 22.08
N ALA A 253 -0.25 -9.42 20.82
CA ALA A 253 0.65 -9.10 19.71
C ALA A 253 0.80 -7.58 19.53
N LEU A 254 -0.30 -6.82 19.63
CA LEU A 254 -0.27 -5.36 19.60
C LEU A 254 0.54 -4.79 20.77
N LYS A 255 0.35 -5.29 21.99
CA LYS A 255 1.14 -4.85 23.16
C LYS A 255 2.64 -5.12 22.98
N LEU A 256 2.99 -6.29 22.44
CA LEU A 256 4.37 -6.67 22.17
C LEU A 256 5.03 -5.76 21.12
N LEU A 257 4.30 -5.35 20.08
CA LEU A 257 4.82 -4.42 19.08
C LEU A 257 5.03 -3.02 19.65
N HIS A 258 4.12 -2.52 20.47
CA HIS A 258 4.27 -1.20 21.08
C HIS A 258 5.29 -1.16 22.23
N TYR A 259 5.84 -2.31 22.62
CA TYR A 259 6.89 -2.40 23.64
C TYR A 259 8.13 -1.59 23.20
N ARG A 260 8.59 -0.71 24.09
CA ARG A 260 9.84 0.05 23.98
C ARG A 260 10.65 -0.15 25.26
N VAL A 261 11.92 -0.49 25.09
CA VAL A 261 12.87 -0.70 26.19
C VAL A 261 13.01 0.55 27.08
N GLU A 262 12.82 1.75 26.51
CA GLU A 262 12.93 3.03 27.23
C GLU A 262 11.73 3.35 28.16
N ASP A 263 10.63 2.58 28.09
CA ASP A 263 9.35 2.85 28.79
C ASP A 263 9.14 1.94 30.01
N GLU A 264 10.19 1.35 30.58
CA GLU A 264 10.15 0.46 31.78
C GLU A 264 9.42 1.08 32.99
N SER A 265 9.32 2.42 33.05
CA SER A 265 8.57 3.14 34.09
C SER A 265 7.04 3.04 34.00
N LYS A 266 6.49 2.47 32.91
CA LYS A 266 5.05 2.28 32.71
C LYS A 266 4.70 0.80 32.58
N ALA A 267 4.74 0.11 33.71
CA ALA A 267 4.44 -1.33 33.86
C ALA A 267 3.01 -1.78 33.45
N ASN A 268 2.20 -0.93 32.79
CA ASN A 268 0.79 -1.21 32.48
C ASN A 268 0.52 -1.55 30.99
N THR A 269 1.54 -1.57 30.13
CA THR A 269 1.39 -1.80 28.67
C THR A 269 2.20 -2.96 28.07
N ALA A 270 3.08 -3.61 28.84
CA ALA A 270 3.80 -4.81 28.38
C ALA A 270 2.91 -6.07 28.45
N PRO A 271 3.17 -7.14 27.65
CA PRO A 271 2.67 -8.48 27.96
C PRO A 271 3.06 -8.80 29.40
N HIS A 272 2.12 -9.30 30.22
CA HIS A 272 2.30 -9.35 31.67
C HIS A 272 3.46 -10.26 32.10
N GLU A 273 3.92 -11.18 31.23
CA GLU A 273 5.16 -11.94 31.43
C GLU A 273 5.96 -12.16 30.14
N VAL A 274 7.30 -12.19 30.25
CA VAL A 274 8.23 -12.47 29.13
C VAL A 274 8.00 -13.88 28.57
N SER A 275 7.65 -14.84 29.42
CA SER A 275 7.26 -16.21 29.04
C SER A 275 6.10 -16.20 28.04
N GLU A 276 5.04 -15.45 28.32
CA GLU A 276 3.86 -15.32 27.46
C GLU A 276 4.21 -14.67 26.11
N ALA A 277 5.06 -13.62 26.13
CA ALA A 277 5.50 -12.95 24.91
C ALA A 277 6.30 -13.87 23.99
N VAL A 278 7.21 -14.67 24.57
CA VAL A 278 7.97 -15.68 23.82
C VAL A 278 7.05 -16.77 23.27
N SER A 279 6.13 -17.29 24.08
CA SER A 279 5.16 -18.30 23.64
C SER A 279 4.25 -17.80 22.51
N LEU A 280 3.79 -16.55 22.59
CA LEU A 280 3.01 -15.92 21.52
C LEU A 280 3.82 -15.79 20.23
N ALA A 281 5.07 -15.33 20.32
CA ALA A 281 5.97 -15.21 19.17
C ALA A 281 6.22 -16.58 18.50
N GLU A 282 6.37 -17.65 19.27
CA GLU A 282 6.49 -19.02 18.76
C GLU A 282 5.24 -19.46 17.99
N ALA A 283 4.07 -19.24 18.56
CA ALA A 283 2.80 -19.59 17.93
C ALA A 283 2.62 -18.84 16.61
N ILE A 284 2.94 -17.54 16.57
CA ILE A 284 2.89 -16.72 15.35
C ILE A 284 3.85 -17.27 14.28
N LEU A 285 5.08 -17.61 14.65
CA LEU A 285 6.05 -18.18 13.71
C LEU A 285 5.58 -19.52 13.15
N GLN A 286 5.01 -20.40 13.97
CA GLN A 286 4.49 -21.68 13.52
C GLN A 286 3.33 -21.49 12.54
N GLN A 287 2.39 -20.61 12.87
CA GLN A 287 1.25 -20.30 12.02
C GLN A 287 1.68 -19.68 10.68
N ALA A 288 2.63 -18.72 10.70
CA ALA A 288 3.15 -18.10 9.49
C ALA A 288 3.84 -19.12 8.57
N ARG A 289 4.57 -20.10 9.13
CA ARG A 289 5.15 -21.22 8.36
C ARG A 289 4.08 -22.09 7.71
N SER A 290 3.05 -22.48 8.46
CA SER A 290 1.94 -23.27 7.95
C SER A 290 1.18 -22.53 6.84
N TRP A 291 0.90 -21.24 7.04
CA TRP A 291 0.25 -20.40 6.04
C TRP A 291 1.08 -20.30 4.75
N LEU A 292 2.39 -20.04 4.85
CA LEU A 292 3.28 -20.01 3.68
C LEU A 292 3.39 -21.35 2.96
N ALA A 293 3.28 -22.48 3.66
CA ALA A 293 3.26 -23.81 3.04
C ALA A 293 1.98 -24.00 2.21
N ASN A 294 0.82 -23.62 2.76
CA ASN A 294 -0.46 -23.68 2.04
C ASN A 294 -0.46 -22.77 0.80
N GLU A 295 0.16 -21.60 0.88
CA GLU A 295 0.31 -20.69 -0.27
C GLU A 295 1.17 -21.28 -1.40
N ARG A 296 2.12 -22.18 -1.09
CA ARG A 296 2.91 -22.88 -2.12
C ARG A 296 2.08 -23.94 -2.82
N GLU A 297 1.33 -24.72 -2.05
CA GLU A 297 0.44 -25.75 -2.57
C GLU A 297 -0.65 -25.15 -3.47
N SER A 298 -1.23 -24.00 -3.09
CA SER A 298 -2.24 -23.30 -3.89
C SER A 298 -1.72 -22.77 -5.22
N HIS A 299 -0.41 -22.48 -5.31
CA HIS A 299 0.27 -22.01 -6.52
C HIS A 299 0.96 -23.14 -7.31
N GLY A 300 0.81 -24.40 -6.89
CA GLY A 300 1.32 -25.58 -7.61
C GLY A 300 2.84 -25.79 -7.49
N HIS A 301 3.45 -25.31 -6.39
CA HIS A 301 4.89 -25.39 -6.12
C HIS A 301 5.23 -26.21 -4.88
#